data_AF-A0A410PRE8-F1
#
_entry.id   AF-A0A410PRE8-F1
#
_cell.length_a   1.000
_cell.length_b   1.000
_cell.length_c   1.000
_cell.angle_alpha   90.00
_cell.angle_beta   90.00
_cell.angle_gamma   90.00
#
_symmetry.space_group_name_H-M   'P 1'
#
loop_
_entity.id
_entity.type
_entity.pdbx_description
1 polymer ?
#
loop_
_entity_poly.entity_id
_entity_poly.type
_entity_poly.pdbx_seq_one_letter_code
_entity_poly.pdbx_strand_id
1 'polypeptide(L)'
;MAREERNNKRGSARMRRAKKKVCAFCVDKAESIDYKDINKIRKYVTERGKILPRRISGNCAKHQRMLTEAVKRARNIALLPFTTE
;
A
#
# COMPACT_ATOMS: atom_id res chain seq x y z
N MET A 1 -38.05 6.25 40.80
CA MET A 1 -37.86 6.20 39.34
C MET A 1 -36.38 6.28 39.05
N ALA A 2 -35.77 5.14 38.76
CA ALA A 2 -34.34 4.98 38.47
C ALA A 2 -34.02 5.48 37.04
N ARG A 3 -33.06 6.40 36.90
CA ARG A 3 -32.49 6.78 35.60
C ARG A 3 -30.97 6.97 35.72
N GLU A 4 -30.27 5.86 35.52
CA GLU A 4 -29.12 5.71 34.63
C GLU A 4 -28.07 6.83 34.58
N GLU A 5 -27.11 6.79 35.51
CA GLU A 5 -25.76 7.32 35.26
C GLU A 5 -24.78 6.17 35.02
N ARG A 6 -24.91 5.52 33.86
CA ARG A 6 -23.87 4.61 33.35
C ARG A 6 -22.71 5.46 32.86
N ASN A 7 -21.83 5.82 33.79
CA ASN A 7 -20.54 6.43 33.52
C ASN A 7 -19.71 5.44 32.69
N ASN A 8 -19.79 5.63 31.37
CA ASN A 8 -19.19 4.81 30.34
C ASN A 8 -17.67 4.97 30.46
N LYS A 9 -17.05 4.08 31.24
CA LYS A 9 -15.61 3.75 31.20
C LYS A 9 -15.28 3.31 29.78
N ARG A 10 -15.18 4.27 28.86
CA ARG A 10 -14.63 4.07 27.52
C ARG A 10 -13.16 3.78 27.73
N GLY A 11 -12.89 2.48 27.74
CA GLY A 11 -11.59 1.92 27.97
C GLY A 11 -10.54 2.67 27.16
N SER A 12 -9.38 2.79 27.79
CA SER A 12 -8.09 3.02 27.18
C SER A 12 -7.84 2.00 26.05
N ALA A 13 -8.56 2.14 24.94
CA ALA A 13 -8.18 1.57 23.67
C ALA A 13 -7.03 2.45 23.21
N ARG A 14 -5.83 2.13 23.73
CA ARG A 14 -4.55 2.56 23.21
C ARG A 14 -4.71 2.72 21.71
N MET A 15 -4.85 3.96 21.27
CA MET A 15 -4.73 4.33 19.89
C MET A 15 -3.30 3.96 19.56
N ARG A 16 -3.09 2.71 19.13
CA ARG A 16 -1.86 2.23 18.52
C ARG A 16 -1.71 3.18 17.36
N ARG A 17 -0.98 4.28 17.57
CA ARG A 17 -0.66 5.29 16.57
C ARG A 17 -0.24 4.49 15.37
N ALA A 18 -1.10 4.38 14.37
CA ALA A 18 -0.81 3.62 13.18
C ALA A 18 0.48 4.24 12.66
N LYS A 19 1.60 3.51 12.78
CA LYS A 19 2.92 4.02 12.42
C LYS A 19 2.74 4.66 11.04
N LYS A 20 3.02 5.96 10.93
CA LYS A 20 2.96 6.67 9.65
C LYS A 20 3.88 5.87 8.72
N LYS A 21 3.30 5.11 7.80
CA LYS A 21 4.09 4.35 6.85
C LYS A 21 4.75 5.37 5.94
N VAL A 22 6.07 5.45 6.02
CA VAL A 22 6.86 6.34 5.18
C VAL A 22 6.95 5.70 3.80
N CYS A 23 6.81 6.51 2.75
CA CYS A 23 6.92 6.01 1.39
C CYS A 23 8.35 5.52 1.14
N ALA A 24 8.54 4.21 0.91
CA ALA A 24 9.84 3.63 0.60
C ALA A 24 10.53 4.35 -0.56
N PHE A 25 9.80 4.65 -1.65
CA PHE A 25 10.34 5.40 -2.80
C PHE A 25 10.81 6.82 -2.48
N CYS A 26 10.20 7.50 -1.50
CA CYS A 26 10.67 8.82 -1.09
C CYS A 26 11.96 8.73 -0.28
N VAL A 27 12.15 7.66 0.49
CA VAL A 27 13.34 7.44 1.31
C VAL A 27 14.51 7.01 0.44
N ASP A 28 14.27 6.10 -0.51
CA ASP A 28 15.27 5.63 -1.47
C ASP A 28 15.63 6.67 -2.55
N LYS A 29 14.98 7.84 -2.56
CA LYS A 29 15.11 8.88 -3.60
C LYS A 29 15.01 8.29 -5.02
N ALA A 30 14.12 7.32 -5.21
CA ALA A 30 13.90 6.75 -6.52
C ALA A 30 13.17 7.80 -7.39
N GLU A 31 13.89 8.46 -8.29
CA GLU A 31 13.34 9.49 -9.19
C GLU A 31 12.30 8.92 -10.17
N SER A 32 12.49 7.67 -10.61
CA SER A 32 11.55 6.97 -11.48
C SER A 32 11.35 5.51 -11.06
N ILE A 33 10.12 5.02 -11.24
CA ILE A 33 9.78 3.60 -11.07
C ILE A 33 9.64 3.02 -12.48
N ASP A 34 10.67 2.34 -12.95
CA ASP A 34 10.69 1.76 -14.29
C ASP A 34 10.10 0.34 -14.32
N TYR A 35 9.41 0.02 -15.42
CA TYR A 35 8.76 -1.28 -15.62
C TYR A 35 9.77 -2.44 -15.79
N LYS A 36 11.04 -2.14 -16.06
CA LYS A 36 12.12 -3.10 -16.19
C LYS A 36 12.56 -3.67 -14.84
N ASP A 37 12.34 -2.93 -13.75
CA ASP A 37 12.73 -3.33 -12.40
C ASP A 37 11.71 -4.29 -11.76
N ILE A 38 11.68 -5.53 -12.24
CA ILE A 38 10.72 -6.56 -11.78
C ILE A 38 10.83 -6.77 -10.28
N ASN A 39 12.05 -6.75 -9.72
CA ASN A 39 12.29 -6.96 -8.28
C ASN A 39 11.64 -5.89 -7.40
N LYS A 40 11.58 -4.64 -7.87
CA LYS A 40 10.91 -3.56 -7.14
C LYS A 40 9.40 -3.71 -7.29
N ILE A 41 8.91 -3.95 -8.50
CA ILE A 41 7.48 -4.01 -8.79
C ILE A 41 6.81 -5.23 -8.16
N ARG A 42 7.45 -6.39 -8.17
CA ARG A 42 6.91 -7.65 -7.63
C ARG A 42 6.57 -7.55 -6.14
N LYS A 43 7.30 -6.73 -5.37
CA LYS A 43 6.99 -6.44 -3.95
C LYS A 43 5.65 -5.70 -3.75
N TYR A 44 5.15 -5.02 -4.77
CA TYR A 44 3.90 -4.26 -4.75
C TYR A 44 2.76 -4.96 -5.50
N VAL A 45 2.97 -6.21 -5.90
CA VAL A 45 1.96 -7.08 -6.49
C VAL A 45 1.70 -8.25 -5.52
N THR A 46 0.45 -8.64 -5.38
CA THR A 46 0.08 -9.82 -4.59
C THR A 46 0.40 -11.10 -5.36
N GLU A 47 0.41 -12.23 -4.67
CA GLU A 47 0.61 -13.54 -5.30
C GLU A 47 -0.41 -13.86 -6.40
N ARG A 48 -1.60 -13.24 -6.36
CA ARG A 48 -2.66 -13.34 -7.38
C ARG A 48 -2.52 -12.34 -8.54
N GLY A 49 -1.41 -11.61 -8.60
CA GLY A 49 -1.19 -10.61 -9.64
C GLY A 49 -1.93 -9.28 -9.42
N LYS A 50 -2.62 -9.05 -8.28
CA LYS A 50 -3.32 -7.78 -8.00
C LYS A 50 -2.35 -6.72 -7.46
N ILE A 51 -2.61 -5.45 -7.76
CA ILE A 51 -1.78 -4.34 -7.25
C ILE A 51 -2.12 -4.08 -5.78
N LEU A 52 -1.09 -4.01 -4.92
CA LEU A 52 -1.27 -3.68 -3.52
C LEU A 52 -1.80 -2.25 -3.35
N PRO A 53 -2.87 -2.05 -2.56
CA PRO A 53 -3.41 -0.72 -2.33
C PRO A 53 -2.49 0.10 -1.42
N ARG A 54 -2.51 1.42 -1.61
CA ARG A 54 -1.72 2.42 -0.87
C ARG A 54 -1.74 2.24 0.65
N ARG A 55 -2.87 1.83 1.23
CA ARG A 55 -3.02 1.62 2.70
C ARG A 55 -2.07 0.53 3.24
N ILE A 56 -1.72 -0.44 2.40
CA ILE A 56 -0.83 -1.55 2.76
C ILE A 56 0.62 -1.15 2.47
N SER A 57 0.89 -0.69 1.24
CA SER A 57 2.24 -0.31 0.78
C SER A 57 2.80 0.96 1.43
N GLY A 58 1.96 1.88 1.89
CA GLY A 58 2.40 3.10 2.58
C GLY A 58 3.05 4.15 1.68
N ASN A 59 2.90 4.05 0.36
CA ASN A 59 3.53 4.95 -0.60
C ASN A 59 2.78 6.28 -0.78
N CYS A 60 3.47 7.31 -1.27
CA CYS A 60 2.87 8.61 -1.59
C CYS A 60 1.92 8.50 -2.79
N ALA A 61 0.95 9.41 -2.90
CA ALA A 61 -0.02 9.39 -3.99
C ALA A 61 0.66 9.50 -5.37
N LYS A 62 1.70 10.34 -5.50
CA LYS A 62 2.49 10.49 -6.73
C LYS A 62 3.17 9.18 -7.12
N HIS A 63 3.92 8.58 -6.19
CA HIS A 63 4.61 7.30 -6.44
C HIS A 63 3.65 6.13 -6.68
N GLN A 64 2.48 6.10 -6.05
CA GLN A 64 1.49 5.06 -6.34
C GLN A 64 0.98 5.16 -7.78
N ARG A 65 0.75 6.37 -8.32
CA ARG A 65 0.35 6.57 -9.72
C ARG A 65 1.43 6.08 -10.69
N MET A 66 2.68 6.51 -10.47
CA MET A 66 3.83 6.05 -11.26
C MET A 66 4.00 4.53 -11.20
N LEU A 67 3.87 3.94 -10.01
CA LEU A 67 3.94 2.50 -9.83
C LEU A 67 2.83 1.78 -10.58
N THR A 68 1.59 2.27 -10.52
CA THR A 68 0.48 1.66 -11.27
C THR A 68 0.68 1.71 -12.78
N GLU A 69 1.26 2.78 -13.31
CA GLU A 69 1.61 2.87 -14.73
C GLU A 69 2.72 1.89 -15.09
N ALA A 70 3.78 1.82 -14.27
CA ALA A 70 4.89 0.89 -14.47
C ALA A 70 4.41 -0.58 -14.46
N VAL A 71 3.54 -0.94 -13.50
CA VAL A 71 2.93 -2.28 -13.43
C VAL A 71 2.11 -2.58 -14.68
N LYS A 72 1.29 -1.64 -15.15
CA LYS A 72 0.47 -1.83 -16.36
C LYS A 72 1.35 -2.05 -17.60
N ARG A 73 2.41 -1.23 -17.76
CA ARG A 73 3.38 -1.39 -18.85
C ARG A 73 4.10 -2.74 -18.78
N ALA A 74 4.53 -3.15 -17.58
CA ALA A 74 5.18 -4.45 -17.36
C ALA A 74 4.27 -5.62 -17.75
N ARG A 75 2.97 -5.53 -17.47
CA ARG A 75 2.00 -6.57 -17.87
C ARG A 75 1.79 -6.63 -19.38
N ASN A 76 1.78 -5.50 -20.07
CA ASN A 76 1.64 -5.45 -21.54
C ASN A 76 2.83 -6.12 -22.25
N ILE A 77 4.03 -6.09 -21.63
CA ILE A 77 5.27 -6.68 -22.17
C ILE A 77 5.47 -8.12 -21.62
N ALA A 78 4.45 -8.70 -20.95
CA ALA A 78 4.50 -10.04 -20.36
C ALA A 78 5.59 -10.27 -19.29
N LEU A 79 6.14 -9.20 -18.69
CA LEU A 79 7.09 -9.31 -17.56
C LEU A 79 6.39 -9.69 -16.24
N LEU A 80 5.09 -9.39 -16.13
CA LEU A 80 4.25 -9.73 -14.98
C LEU A 80 2.92 -10.31 -15.47
N PRO A 81 2.42 -11.39 -14.84
CA PRO A 81 1.12 -11.95 -15.18
C PRO A 81 -0.03 -11.03 -14.71
N PHE A 82 -1.14 -11.05 -15.45
CA PHE A 82 -2.38 -10.38 -15.04
C PHE A 82 -3.08 -11.12 -13.90
N THR A 83 -3.01 -12.45 -13.94
CA THR A 83 -3.61 -13.37 -12.98
C THR A 83 -2.69 -14.58 -12.83
N THR A 84 -2.50 -15.01 -11.61
CA THR A 84 -1.87 -16.26 -11.20
C THR A 84 -2.90 -16.93 -10.31
N GLU A 85 -3.55 -17.95 -10.87
CA GLU A 85 -4.65 -18.79 -10.32
C GLU A 85 -5.55 -18.19 -9.21
#